data_AF-U1WA73-F1
#
_entry.id   AF-U1WA73-F1
#
_cell.length_a   1.000
_cell.length_b   1.000
_cell.length_c   1.000
_cell.angle_alpha   90.00
_cell.angle_beta   90.00
_cell.angle_gamma   90.00
#
_symmetry.space_group_name_H-M   'P 1'
#
loop_
_entity.id
_entity.type
_entity.pdbx_description
1 polymer ?
#
loop_
_entity_poly.entity_id
_entity_poly.type
_entity_poly.pdbx_seq_one_letter_code
_entity_poly.pdbx_strand_id
1 'polypeptide(L)'
;MLTLPNWQYIIELRITEMAKKEVVSMLYKPKKVNLEKIKFLRKEKGISLDEMAKMLGYESPNGYYYLEIGRGRFPAETLARVADILQVPITELFFENDIAKMANKNLA
;
A
#
# COMPACT_ATOMS: atom_id res chain seq x y z
N MET A 1 -39.03 9.07 -31.95
CA MET A 1 -37.76 9.13 -31.20
C MET A 1 -37.88 8.10 -30.09
N LEU A 2 -37.30 6.90 -30.26
CA LEU A 2 -37.47 5.80 -29.30
C LEU A 2 -36.56 6.07 -28.10
N THR A 3 -37.14 6.45 -26.96
CA THR A 3 -36.43 6.54 -25.69
C THR A 3 -36.25 5.14 -25.14
N LEU A 4 -35.01 4.74 -24.83
CA LEU A 4 -34.73 3.43 -24.25
C LEU A 4 -35.55 3.24 -22.94
N PRO A 5 -36.12 2.04 -22.73
CA PRO A 5 -36.70 1.65 -21.44
C PRO A 5 -35.72 1.91 -20.29
N ASN A 6 -36.22 2.45 -19.17
CA ASN A 6 -35.43 2.85 -18.01
C ASN A 6 -34.45 1.75 -17.53
N TRP A 7 -34.85 0.48 -17.62
CA TRP A 7 -34.02 -0.65 -17.22
C TRP A 7 -32.80 -0.88 -18.14
N GLN A 8 -32.90 -0.58 -19.44
CA GLN A 8 -31.78 -0.66 -20.39
C GLN A 8 -30.73 0.41 -20.11
N TYR A 9 -31.16 1.64 -19.81
CA TYR A 9 -30.26 2.73 -19.41
C TYR A 9 -29.47 2.41 -18.12
N ILE A 10 -30.14 1.81 -17.13
CA ILE A 10 -29.49 1.38 -15.87
C ILE A 10 -28.44 0.29 -16.13
N ILE A 11 -28.71 -0.65 -17.04
CA ILE A 11 -27.74 -1.70 -17.42
C ILE A 11 -26.52 -1.09 -18.09
N GLU A 12 -26.71 -0.20 -19.08
CA GLU A 12 -25.61 0.47 -19.78
C GLU A 12 -24.74 1.30 -18.84
N LEU A 13 -25.35 2.07 -17.92
CA LEU A 13 -24.61 2.82 -16.90
C LEU A 13 -23.75 1.89 -16.04
N ARG A 14 -24.31 0.77 -15.57
CA ARG A 14 -23.59 -0.19 -14.73
C ARG A 14 -22.44 -0.86 -15.47
N ILE A 15 -22.63 -1.23 -16.74
CA ILE A 15 -21.57 -1.78 -17.59
C ILE A 15 -20.44 -0.74 -17.74
N THR A 16 -20.78 0.53 -17.95
CA THR A 16 -19.80 1.61 -18.10
C THR A 16 -19.01 1.86 -16.81
N GLU A 17 -19.67 1.81 -15.64
CA GLU A 17 -19.02 1.91 -14.34
C GLU A 17 -18.07 0.74 -14.06
N MET A 18 -18.49 -0.49 -14.40
CA MET A 18 -17.67 -1.68 -14.26
C MET A 18 -16.42 -1.60 -15.13
N ALA A 19 -16.58 -1.24 -16.41
CA ALA A 19 -15.46 -1.07 -17.33
C ALA A 19 -14.47 0.01 -16.86
N LYS A 20 -14.96 1.15 -16.35
CA LYS A 20 -14.09 2.19 -15.75
C LYS A 20 -13.30 1.66 -14.55
N LYS A 21 -13.95 0.92 -13.65
CA LYS A 21 -13.30 0.36 -12.45
C LYS A 21 -12.20 -0.64 -12.84
N GLU A 22 -12.45 -1.45 -13.85
CA GLU A 22 -11.51 -2.45 -14.34
C GLU A 22 -10.31 -1.82 -15.06
N VAL A 23 -10.54 -0.82 -15.92
CA VAL A 23 -9.45 -0.04 -16.55
C VAL A 23 -8.58 0.67 -15.51
N VAL A 24 -9.20 1.30 -14.51
CA VAL A 24 -8.46 1.96 -13.40
C VAL A 24 -7.61 0.95 -12.63
N SER A 25 -8.15 -0.24 -12.36
CA SER A 25 -7.41 -1.32 -11.70
C SER A 25 -6.25 -1.86 -12.55
N MET A 26 -6.39 -1.91 -13.88
CA MET A 26 -5.31 -2.33 -14.78
C MET A 26 -4.19 -1.29 -14.88
N LEU A 27 -4.54 -0.01 -14.89
CA LEU A 27 -3.57 1.08 -14.98
C LEU A 27 -2.80 1.29 -13.66
N TYR A 28 -3.40 0.94 -12.52
CA TYR A 28 -2.78 1.13 -11.21
C TYR A 28 -2.48 -0.20 -10.51
N LYS A 29 -1.22 -0.64 -10.59
CA LYS A 29 -0.72 -1.67 -9.66
C LYS A 29 -0.42 -1.02 -8.30
N PRO A 30 -1.16 -1.35 -7.23
CA PRO A 30 -0.89 -0.79 -5.92
C PRO A 30 0.49 -1.22 -5.43
N LYS A 31 1.29 -0.25 -5.02
CA LYS A 31 2.60 -0.54 -4.42
C LYS A 31 2.40 -1.33 -3.12
N LYS A 32 3.09 -2.45 -2.99
CA LYS A 32 3.03 -3.30 -1.80
C LYS A 32 4.04 -2.81 -0.76
N VAL A 33 3.61 -2.65 0.48
CA VAL A 33 4.48 -2.28 1.61
C VAL A 33 5.46 -3.41 1.92
N ASN A 34 6.72 -3.07 2.14
CA ASN A 34 7.79 -4.00 2.50
C ASN A 34 8.00 -4.02 4.02
N LEU A 35 7.31 -4.92 4.70
CA LEU A 35 7.33 -5.04 6.17
C LEU A 35 8.70 -5.45 6.73
N GLU A 36 9.44 -6.30 6.02
CA GLU A 36 10.79 -6.70 6.43
C GLU A 36 11.77 -5.53 6.36
N LYS A 37 11.64 -4.67 5.34
CA LYS A 37 12.44 -3.43 5.24
C LYS A 37 12.13 -2.49 6.40
N ILE A 38 10.85 -2.29 6.75
CA ILE A 38 10.45 -1.46 7.90
C ILE A 38 11.08 -1.99 9.19
N LYS A 39 10.96 -3.31 9.43
CA LYS A 39 11.55 -3.97 10.60
C LYS A 39 13.06 -3.84 10.65
N PHE A 40 13.73 -3.98 9.52
CA PHE A 40 15.18 -3.81 9.39
C PHE A 40 15.59 -2.37 9.76
N LEU A 41 15.00 -1.36 9.11
CA LEU A 41 15.30 0.05 9.35
C LEU A 41 15.04 0.45 10.82
N ARG A 42 13.94 -0.04 11.40
CA ARG A 42 13.63 0.20 12.81
C ARG A 42 14.74 -0.33 13.72
N LYS A 43 15.19 -1.56 13.49
CA LYS A 43 16.28 -2.17 14.28
C LYS A 43 17.61 -1.49 14.05
N GLU A 44 17.91 -1.07 12.82
CA GLU A 44 19.11 -0.31 12.48
C GLU A 44 19.20 1.00 13.27
N LYS A 45 18.06 1.67 13.47
CA LYS A 45 17.95 2.86 14.33
C LYS A 45 17.94 2.57 15.83
N GLY A 46 18.03 1.31 16.25
CA GLY A 46 17.96 0.93 17.65
C GLY A 46 16.59 1.14 18.30
N ILE A 47 15.52 1.33 17.51
CA ILE A 47 14.18 1.59 18.02
C ILE A 47 13.51 0.26 18.39
N SER A 48 13.08 0.10 19.63
CA SER A 48 12.31 -1.06 20.10
C SER A 48 10.86 -1.03 19.59
N LEU A 49 10.13 -2.16 19.73
CA LEU A 49 8.71 -2.22 19.37
C LEU A 49 7.87 -1.24 20.23
N ASP A 50 8.21 -1.11 21.51
CA ASP A 50 7.52 -0.24 22.46
C ASP A 50 7.76 1.23 22.13
N GLU A 51 9.02 1.62 21.85
CA GLU A 51 9.35 3.00 21.45
C GLU A 51 8.65 3.38 20.15
N MET A 52 8.67 2.50 19.15
CA MET A 52 7.98 2.74 17.88
C MET A 52 6.47 2.89 18.09
N ALA A 53 5.87 2.04 18.93
CA ALA A 53 4.46 2.11 19.26
C ALA A 53 4.11 3.46 19.93
N LYS A 54 4.92 3.90 20.90
CA LYS A 54 4.77 5.18 21.60
C LYS A 54 4.92 6.38 20.66
N MET A 55 5.94 6.37 19.78
CA MET A 55 6.12 7.43 18.77
C MET A 55 4.93 7.51 17.80
N LEU A 56 4.25 6.39 17.55
CA LEU A 56 3.03 6.33 16.76
C LEU A 56 1.75 6.59 17.58
N GLY A 57 1.86 6.88 18.88
CA GLY A 57 0.71 7.16 19.74
C GLY A 57 -0.13 5.94 20.09
N TYR A 58 0.42 4.73 20.02
CA TYR A 58 -0.23 3.52 20.53
C TYR A 58 0.03 3.35 22.02
N GLU A 59 -0.98 2.86 22.74
CA GLU A 59 -0.90 2.60 24.18
C GLU A 59 -0.11 1.34 24.53
N SER A 60 0.06 0.42 23.58
CA SER A 60 0.79 -0.84 23.80
C SER A 60 1.72 -1.19 22.64
N PRO A 61 2.81 -1.93 22.89
CA PRO A 61 3.72 -2.44 21.85
C PRO A 61 3.00 -3.25 20.76
N ASN A 62 1.93 -3.94 21.15
CA ASN A 62 1.14 -4.80 20.27
C ASN A 62 0.49 -4.00 19.13
N GLY A 63 0.15 -2.72 19.36
CA GLY A 63 -0.47 -1.85 18.36
C GLY A 63 0.42 -1.69 17.11
N TYR A 64 1.72 -1.50 17.31
CA TYR A 64 2.68 -1.47 16.21
C TYR A 64 3.09 -2.88 15.75
N TYR A 65 3.31 -3.81 16.68
CA TYR A 65 3.79 -5.16 16.36
C TYR A 65 2.92 -5.87 15.31
N TYR A 66 1.58 -5.78 15.42
CA TYR A 66 0.68 -6.41 14.44
C TYR A 66 0.80 -5.84 13.03
N LEU A 67 1.16 -4.57 12.89
CA LEU A 67 1.42 -3.95 11.60
C LEU A 67 2.73 -4.48 11.00
N GLU A 68 3.79 -4.53 11.82
CA GLU A 68 5.12 -4.96 11.36
C GLU A 68 5.15 -6.44 10.94
N ILE A 69 4.38 -7.32 11.59
CA ILE A 69 4.30 -8.74 11.20
C ILE A 69 3.26 -9.02 10.10
N GLY A 70 2.50 -8.00 9.67
CA GLY A 70 1.49 -8.13 8.63
C GLY A 70 0.16 -8.76 9.07
N ARG A 71 -0.09 -8.84 10.40
CA ARG A 71 -1.41 -9.21 10.93
C ARG A 71 -2.43 -8.08 10.74
N GLY A 72 -1.97 -6.83 10.70
CA GLY A 72 -2.73 -5.64 10.33
C GLY A 72 -2.16 -4.97 9.09
N ARG A 73 -2.93 -4.05 8.49
CA ARG A 73 -2.47 -3.18 7.41
C ARG A 73 -2.19 -1.80 7.97
N PHE A 74 -1.08 -1.19 7.54
CA PHE A 74 -0.81 0.21 7.86
C PHE A 74 -1.89 1.11 7.23
N PRO A 75 -2.57 1.95 8.04
CA PRO A 75 -3.24 3.13 7.51
C PRO A 75 -2.22 4.03 6.80
N ALA A 76 -2.64 4.74 5.76
CA ALA A 76 -1.74 5.60 4.97
C ALA A 76 -1.03 6.65 5.83
N GLU A 77 -1.77 7.28 6.75
CA GLU A 77 -1.25 8.27 7.70
C GLU A 77 -0.19 7.66 8.64
N THR A 78 -0.45 6.46 9.16
CA THR A 78 0.51 5.75 10.01
C THR A 78 1.77 5.40 9.22
N LEU A 79 1.64 4.94 7.97
CA LEU A 79 2.80 4.61 7.13
C LEU A 79 3.65 5.84 6.82
N ALA A 80 3.03 7.00 6.59
CA ALA A 80 3.75 8.26 6.42
C ALA A 80 4.58 8.60 7.67
N ARG A 81 3.99 8.53 8.86
CA ARG A 81 4.75 8.76 10.10
C ARG A 81 5.84 7.72 10.35
N VAL A 82 5.64 6.45 9.95
CA VAL A 82 6.70 5.44 9.99
C VAL A 82 7.89 5.89 9.15
N ALA A 83 7.66 6.42 7.95
CA ALA A 83 8.71 6.95 7.09
C ALA A 83 9.45 8.13 7.76
N ASP A 84 8.70 9.04 8.41
CA ASP A 84 9.27 10.18 9.13
C ASP A 84 10.15 9.75 10.32
N ILE A 85 9.67 8.81 11.15
CA ILE A 85 10.43 8.26 12.29
C ILE A 85 11.70 7.55 11.80
N LEU A 86 11.57 6.78 10.72
CA LEU A 86 12.70 6.11 10.08
C LEU A 86 13.57 7.06 9.24
N GLN A 87 13.18 8.32 9.08
CA GLN A 87 13.84 9.36 8.28
C GLN A 87 14.23 8.86 6.87
N VAL A 88 13.31 8.14 6.23
CA VAL A 88 13.46 7.68 4.85
C VAL A 88 12.29 8.20 4.02
N PRO A 89 12.46 8.41 2.71
CA PRO A 89 11.33 8.67 1.83
C PRO A 89 10.29 7.53 1.94
N ILE A 90 9.00 7.87 2.00
CA ILE A 90 7.93 6.85 2.10
C ILE A 90 7.99 5.83 0.95
N THR A 91 8.52 6.21 -0.21
CA THR A 91 8.73 5.34 -1.36
C THR A 91 9.66 4.16 -1.07
N GLU A 92 10.61 4.29 -0.14
CA GLU A 92 11.50 3.21 0.27
C GLU A 92 10.82 2.13 1.13
N LEU A 93 9.64 2.44 1.68
CA LEU A 93 8.88 1.48 2.47
C LEU A 93 8.06 0.51 1.61
N PHE A 94 8.14 0.63 0.28
CA PHE A 94 7.47 -0.26 -0.66
C PHE A 94 8.46 -1.19 -1.35
N PHE A 95 7.97 -2.30 -1.89
CA PHE A 95 8.76 -3.10 -2.81
C PHE A 95 9.03 -2.28 -4.08
N GLU A 96 10.28 -2.32 -4.54
CA GLU A 96 10.62 -1.82 -5.87
C GLU A 96 9.86 -2.65 -6.90
N ASN A 97 9.19 -1.97 -7.83
CA ASN A 97 8.57 -2.66 -8.95
C ASN A 97 9.69 -3.26 -9.81
N ASP A 98 9.69 -4.59 -9.96
CA ASP A 98 10.70 -5.41 -10.67
C ASP A 98 10.80 -5.14 -12.19
N ILE A 99 10.37 -3.97 -12.69
CA ILE A 99 10.50 -3.61 -14.11
C ILE A 99 11.98 -3.60 -14.51
N ALA A 100 12.87 -3.13 -13.63
CA ALA A 100 14.31 -3.12 -13.84
C ALA A 100 14.94 -4.53 -13.82
N LYS A 101 14.41 -5.47 -13.01
CA LYS A 101 14.92 -6.86 -12.97
C LYS A 101 14.50 -7.68 -14.20
N MET A 102 13.30 -7.41 -14.74
CA MET A 102 12.83 -8.05 -15.98
C MET A 102 13.69 -7.66 -17.21
N ALA A 103 14.18 -6.43 -17.28
CA ALA A 103 15.04 -5.98 -18.38
C ALA A 103 16.40 -6.73 -18.41
N ASN A 104 17.01 -6.98 -17.25
CA ASN A 104 18.29 -7.67 -17.16
C ASN A 104 18.20 -9.19 -17.40
N LYS A 105 17.03 -9.81 -17.17
CA LYS A 105 16.84 -11.25 -17.41
C LYS A 105 16.64 -11.61 -18.89
N ASN A 106 16.34 -10.62 -19.74
CA ASN A 106 16.19 -10.81 -21.18
C ASN A 106 17.49 -10.49 -21.97
N LEU A 107 18.57 -10.11 -21.27
CA LEU A 107 19.88 -9.76 -21.82
C LEU A 107 20.99 -10.73 -21.37
N ALA A 108 20.64 -11.81 -20.69
CA ALA A 108 21.53 -12.90 -20.27
C ALA A 108 21.01 -14.23 -20.81
#